data_AF-A0A3N0AY25-F1
#
_entry.id   AF-A0A3N0AY25-F1
#
_cell.length_a   1.000
_cell.length_b   1.000
_cell.length_c   1.000
_cell.angle_alpha   90.00
_cell.angle_beta   90.00
_cell.angle_gamma   90.00
#
_symmetry.space_group_name_H-M   'P 1'
#
loop_
_entity.id
_entity.type
_entity.pdbx_description
1 polymer ?
#
loop_
_entity_poly.entity_id
_entity_poly.type
_entity_poly.pdbx_seq_one_letter_code
_entity_poly.pdbx_strand_id
1 'polypeptide(L)' 'MDVAIANKILDGYVKWWRDAVEVHQEGNAVRVICPMLDRHNDHFSIYMNNCPESDEFVLSDLGATILI' A
#
# COMPACT_ATOMS: atom_id res chain seq x y z
N MET A 1 22.05 15.67 -11.21
CA MET A 1 21.69 15.04 -9.93
C MET A 1 22.38 13.69 -9.88
N ASP A 2 23.05 13.39 -8.77
CA ASP A 2 23.78 12.13 -8.60
C ASP A 2 22.85 11.02 -8.07
N VAL A 3 23.10 9.76 -8.44
CA VAL A 3 22.25 8.61 -8.07
C VAL A 3 22.27 8.37 -6.55
N ALA A 4 23.41 8.54 -5.88
CA ALA A 4 23.48 8.36 -4.44
C ALA A 4 22.67 9.44 -3.70
N ILE A 5 22.64 10.67 -4.25
CA ILE A 5 21.78 11.74 -3.73
C ILE A 5 20.30 11.40 -3.96
N ALA A 6 19.94 10.91 -5.15
CA ALA A 6 18.57 10.50 -5.46
C ALA A 6 18.08 9.39 -4.52
N ASN A 7 18.91 8.37 -4.24
CA ASN A 7 18.56 7.29 -3.31
C ASN A 7 18.30 7.81 -1.89
N LYS A 8 19.12 8.73 -1.38
CA LYS A 8 18.86 9.34 -0.05
C LYS A 8 17.52 10.08 0.03
N ILE A 9 17.13 10.74 -1.05
CA ILE A 9 15.83 11.41 -1.13
C ILE A 9 14.70 10.37 -1.15
N LEU A 10 14.87 9.31 -1.95
CA LEU A 10 13.91 8.21 -2.02
C LEU A 10 13.74 7.50 -0.68
N ASP A 11 14.81 7.28 0.08
CA ASP A 11 14.72 6.66 1.41
C ASP A 11 13.85 7.50 2.35
N GLY A 12 14.02 8.82 2.33
CA GLY A 12 13.18 9.74 3.09
C GLY A 12 11.71 9.69 2.65
N TYR A 13 11.47 9.63 1.34
CA TYR A 13 10.13 9.52 0.78
C TYR A 13 9.45 8.19 1.15
N VAL A 14 10.15 7.06 1.04
CA VAL A 14 9.65 5.73 1.42
C VAL A 14 9.34 5.68 2.91
N LYS A 15 10.20 6.26 3.75
CA LYS A 15 9.95 6.37 5.19
C LYS A 15 8.69 7.15 5.48
N TRP A 16 8.55 8.35 4.91
CA TRP A 16 7.34 9.16 5.07
C TRP A 16 6.09 8.40 4.64
N TRP A 17 6.15 7.73 3.49
CA TRP A 17 5.03 6.96 2.96
C TRP A 17 4.61 5.84 3.92
N ARG A 18 5.57 5.09 4.47
CA ARG A 18 5.28 4.04 5.46
C ARG A 18 4.65 4.59 6.73
N ASP A 19 5.11 5.74 7.20
CA ASP A 19 4.61 6.39 8.42
C ASP A 19 3.21 7.02 8.21
N ALA A 20 2.82 7.30 6.96
CA ALA A 20 1.55 7.94 6.60
C ALA A 20 0.44 6.95 6.14
N VAL A 21 0.77 5.67 5.97
CA VAL A 21 -0.21 4.63 5.65
C VAL A 21 -1.01 4.25 6.89
N GLU A 22 -2.33 4.11 6.72
CA GLU A 22 -3.21 3.59 7.76
C GLU A 22 -3.58 2.13 7.47
N VAL A 23 -3.70 1.31 8.52
CA VAL A 23 -4.05 -0.10 8.39
C VAL A 23 -5.24 -0.40 9.30
N HIS A 24 -6.30 -0.93 8.69
CA HIS A 24 -7.58 -1.17 9.35
C HIS A 24 -8.04 -2.61 9.11
N GLN A 25 -8.57 -3.26 10.14
CA GLN A 25 -9.25 -4.54 10.00
C GLN A 25 -10.67 -4.33 9.46
N GLU A 26 -11.02 -4.99 8.36
CA GLU A 26 -12.36 -4.93 7.76
C GLU A 26 -12.90 -6.36 7.51
N GLY A 27 -13.63 -6.89 8.49
CA GLY A 27 -14.12 -8.27 8.45
C GLY A 27 -12.96 -9.27 8.43
N ASN A 28 -12.89 -10.09 7.39
CA ASN A 28 -11.80 -11.06 7.21
C ASN A 28 -10.59 -10.48 6.44
N ALA A 29 -10.69 -9.25 5.93
CA ALA A 29 -9.62 -8.59 5.20
C ALA A 29 -8.94 -7.51 6.03
N VAL A 30 -7.73 -7.14 5.64
CA VAL A 30 -7.02 -5.96 6.12
C VAL A 30 -7.03 -4.93 5.00
N ARG A 31 -7.52 -3.73 5.28
CA ARG A 31 -7.46 -2.60 4.37
C ARG A 31 -6.29 -1.71 4.74
N VAL A 32 -5.46 -1.41 3.76
CA VAL A 32 -4.34 -0.46 3.84
C VAL A 32 -4.75 0.78 3.07
N ILE A 33 -4.83 1.92 3.75
CA ILE A 33 -5.17 3.21 3.15
C ILE A 33 -3.87 3.97 2.93
N CYS A 34 -3.55 4.24 1.67
CA CYS A 34 -2.38 5.00 1.28
C CYS A 34 -2.63 6.50 1.48
N PRO A 35 -1.56 7.28 1.78
CA PRO A 35 -1.68 8.73 1.91
C PRO A 35 -2.23 9.36 0.63
N MET A 36 -2.91 10.50 0.79
CA MET A 36 -3.53 11.24 -0.31
C MET A 36 -2.58 11.41 -1.50
N LEU A 37 -3.01 10.95 -2.66
CA LEU A 37 -2.23 11.03 -3.90
C LEU A 37 -2.31 12.42 -4.53
N ASP A 38 -3.36 13.16 -4.25
CA ASP A 38 -3.55 14.52 -4.76
C ASP A 38 -4.42 15.41 -3.85
N ARG A 39 -4.63 16.65 -4.31
CA ARG A 39 -5.44 17.68 -3.63
C ARG A 39 -6.95 17.41 -3.67
N HIS A 40 -7.41 16.39 -4.40
CA HIS A 40 -8.82 16.05 -4.56
C HIS A 40 -9.29 15.02 -3.54
N ASN A 41 -8.45 14.69 -2.56
CA ASN A 41 -8.68 13.71 -1.50
C ASN A 41 -8.77 12.26 -2.01
N ASP A 42 -8.13 11.99 -3.15
CA ASP A 42 -8.00 10.63 -3.64
C ASP A 42 -7.00 9.87 -2.78
N HIS A 43 -7.52 8.88 -2.06
CA HIS A 43 -6.75 7.89 -1.34
C HIS A 43 -6.89 6.56 -2.06
N PHE A 44 -5.77 5.89 -2.24
CA PHE A 44 -5.71 4.56 -2.78
C PHE A 44 -5.83 3.56 -1.62
N SER A 45 -6.56 2.46 -1.83
CA SER A 45 -6.70 1.42 -0.80
C SER A 45 -6.31 0.07 -1.36
N ILE A 46 -5.50 -0.66 -0.59
CA ILE A 46 -5.13 -2.03 -0.86
C ILE A 46 -5.86 -2.93 0.12
N TYR A 47 -6.47 -3.99 -0.38
CA TYR A 47 -7.05 -5.04 0.46
C TYR A 47 -6.15 -6.25 0.48
N MET A 48 -5.92 -6.78 1.68
CA MET A 48 -5.19 -8.01 1.90
C MET A 48 -6.13 -9.01 2.55
N ASN A 49 -6.23 -10.22 2.01
CA ASN A 49 -6.98 -11.30 2.61
C ASN A 49 -6.21 -12.62 2.44
N ASN A 50 -6.49 -13.59 3.29
CA ASN A 50 -6.02 -14.96 3.05
C ASN A 50 -6.76 -15.52 1.83
N CYS A 51 -6.07 -16.25 0.97
CA CYS A 51 -6.72 -17.03 -0.06
C CYS A 51 -7.47 -18.20 0.60
N PRO A 52 -8.76 -18.42 0.33
CA PRO A 52 -9.49 -19.57 0.90
C PRO A 52 -9.01 -20.91 0.32
N GLU A 53 -8.40 -20.89 -0.86
CA GLU A 53 -8.04 -22.08 -1.64
C GLU A 53 -6.53 -22.35 -1.67
N SER A 54 -5.70 -21.42 -1.16
CA SER A 54 -4.24 -21.56 -1.08
C SER A 54 -3.70 -20.93 0.22
N ASP A 55 -2.47 -21.26 0.61
CA ASP A 55 -1.78 -20.66 1.76
C ASP A 55 -1.14 -19.30 1.41
N GLU A 56 -1.66 -18.64 0.37
CA GLU A 56 -1.16 -17.39 -0.21
C GLU A 56 -2.03 -16.21 0.22
N PHE A 57 -1.49 -15.00 0.05
CA PHE A 57 -2.22 -13.77 0.34
C PHE A 57 -2.77 -13.15 -0.95
N VAL A 58 -4.02 -12.69 -0.86
CA VAL A 58 -4.71 -11.98 -1.92
C VAL A 58 -4.53 -10.49 -1.68
N LEU A 59 -3.79 -9.82 -2.56
CA LEU A 59 -3.67 -8.37 -2.60
C LEU A 59 -4.60 -7.82 -3.68
N SER A 60 -5.51 -6.90 -3.34
CA SER A 60 -6.38 -6.26 -4.33
C SER A 60 -6.33 -4.74 -4.29
N ASP A 61 -6.30 -4.16 -5.48
CA ASP A 61 -6.36 -2.73 -5.73
C ASP A 61 -7.36 -2.46 -6.87
N LEU A 62 -8.39 -1.65 -6.61
CA LEU A 62 -9.39 -1.21 -7.61
C LEU A 62 -9.96 -2.34 -8.49
N GLY A 63 -10.02 -3.57 -7.96
CA GLY A 63 -10.53 -4.76 -8.65
C GLY A 63 -9.47 -5.60 -9.40
N ALA A 64 -8.22 -5.15 -9.45
CA ALA A 64 -7.09 -6.01 -9.81
C ALA A 64 -6.66 -6.83 -8.59
N THR A 65 -6.28 -8.08 -8.80
CA THR A 65 -5.89 -9.00 -7.72
C THR A 65 -4.56 -9.67 -8.04
N ILE A 66 -3.67 -9.73 -7.06
CA ILE A 66 -2.38 -10.39 -7.11
C ILE A 66 -2.33 -11.44 -6.00
N LEU A 67 -1.92 -12.66 -6.33
CA LEU A 67 -1.63 -13.72 -5.37
C LEU A 67 -0.14 -13.66 -5.02
N ILE A 68 0.18 -13.65 -3.72
CA ILE A 68 1.55 -13.52 -3.18
C ILE A 68 1.86 -14.70 -2.27
#